data_AF-A0A352TTZ3-F1
#
_entry.id   AF-A0A352TTZ3-F1
#
_cell.length_a   1.000
_cell.length_b   1.000
_cell.length_c   1.000
_cell.angle_alpha   90.00
_cell.angle_beta   90.00
_cell.angle_gamma   90.00
#
_symmetry.space_group_name_H-M   'P 1'
#
loop_
_entity.id
_entity.type
_entity.pdbx_description
1 polymer ?
#
loop_
_entity_poly.entity_id
_entity_poly.type
_entity_poly.pdbx_seq_one_letter_code
_entity_poly.pdbx_strand_id
1 'polypeptide(L)'
;MELLEILEMRFNKHQHRHLNITFKDIEPKLQQYIDIIQRMEDTGGDPDVVLLDDTLYIIDMAKESPKLRGNLCYDKQARLERKKFPPASSAMEEAHKIGIQLLDESMYRKLQDIEDFDLKTSSWIATNETLRSLGGALFGDKRYQRTFIYHNGADSYYGARGFRGYIQL
;
A
#
# COMPACT_ATOMS: atom_id res chain seq x y z
N MET A 1 -18.62 -14.73 7.34
CA MET A 1 -18.55 -13.31 7.72
C MET A 1 -18.44 -12.54 6.44
N GLU A 2 -19.43 -11.69 6.19
CA GLU A 2 -19.44 -10.80 5.04
C GLU A 2 -18.31 -9.76 5.18
N LEU A 3 -17.69 -9.31 4.09
CA LEU A 3 -16.54 -8.39 4.15
C LEU A 3 -16.84 -7.13 4.99
N LEU A 4 -18.06 -6.60 4.92
CA LEU A 4 -18.45 -5.42 5.68
C LEU A 4 -18.41 -5.66 7.21
N GLU A 5 -18.81 -6.85 7.68
CA GLU A 5 -18.72 -7.24 9.09
C GLU A 5 -17.24 -7.33 9.54
N ILE A 6 -16.36 -7.83 8.65
CA ILE A 6 -14.91 -7.86 8.90
C ILE A 6 -14.38 -6.43 9.08
N LEU A 7 -14.76 -5.52 8.17
CA LEU A 7 -14.34 -4.13 8.21
C LEU A 7 -14.87 -3.41 9.46
N GLU A 8 -16.12 -3.64 9.85
CA GLU A 8 -16.67 -3.05 11.07
C GLU A 8 -15.92 -3.48 12.33
N MET A 9 -15.66 -4.78 12.46
CA MET A 9 -14.88 -5.28 13.59
C MET A 9 -13.44 -4.75 13.58
N ARG A 10 -12.81 -4.66 12.40
CA ARG A 10 -11.45 -4.14 12.25
C ARG A 10 -11.39 -2.65 12.60
N PHE A 11 -12.34 -1.86 12.10
CA PHE A 11 -12.50 -0.43 12.40
C PHE A 11 -12.64 -0.22 13.91
N ASN A 12 -13.61 -0.88 14.54
CA ASN A 12 -13.89 -0.73 15.96
C ASN A 12 -12.72 -1.19 16.86
N LYS A 13 -11.90 -2.14 16.39
CA LYS A 13 -10.71 -2.60 17.11
C LYS A 13 -9.56 -1.59 17.06
N HIS A 14 -9.46 -0.76 16.03
CA HIS A 14 -8.32 0.13 15.78
C HIS A 14 -8.70 1.61 15.78
N GLN A 15 -9.46 2.04 16.79
CA GLN A 15 -9.96 3.42 16.93
C GLN A 15 -8.88 4.51 16.88
N HIS A 16 -7.63 4.18 17.25
CA HIS A 16 -6.50 5.10 17.17
C HIS A 16 -6.14 5.51 15.74
N ARG A 17 -6.61 4.77 14.71
CA ARG A 17 -6.39 5.10 13.29
C ARG A 17 -7.36 6.18 12.77
N HIS A 18 -8.46 6.44 13.46
CA HIS A 18 -9.57 7.28 12.98
C HIS A 18 -10.34 7.93 14.15
N LEU A 19 -9.65 8.75 14.94
CA LEU A 19 -10.22 9.40 16.12
C LEU A 19 -11.49 10.20 15.77
N ASN A 20 -12.53 10.04 16.61
CA ASN A 20 -13.82 10.74 16.51
C ASN A 20 -14.66 10.41 15.26
N ILE A 21 -14.35 9.35 14.53
CA ILE A 21 -15.16 8.85 13.41
C ILE A 21 -15.90 7.59 13.86
N THR A 22 -17.20 7.49 13.55
CA THR A 22 -17.97 6.27 13.81
C THR A 22 -18.08 5.43 12.54
N PHE A 23 -18.28 4.12 12.70
CA PHE A 23 -18.44 3.23 11.55
C PHE A 23 -19.64 3.64 10.67
N LYS A 24 -20.72 4.09 11.30
CA LYS A 24 -21.92 4.60 10.62
C LYS A 24 -21.63 5.77 9.67
N ASP A 25 -20.64 6.60 9.97
CA ASP A 25 -20.27 7.75 9.13
C ASP A 25 -19.59 7.33 7.83
N ILE A 26 -18.90 6.18 7.84
CA ILE A 26 -18.06 5.71 6.74
C ILE A 26 -18.62 4.50 6.01
N GLU A 27 -19.59 3.78 6.58
CA GLU A 27 -20.19 2.58 6.00
C GLU A 27 -20.73 2.81 4.56
N PRO A 28 -21.50 3.88 4.25
CA PRO A 28 -21.99 4.09 2.89
C PRO A 28 -20.87 4.37 1.87
N LYS A 29 -19.71 4.87 2.33
CA LYS A 29 -18.53 5.08 1.48
C LYS A 29 -17.80 3.76 1.26
N LEU A 30 -17.65 2.93 2.30
CA LEU A 30 -17.03 1.61 2.20
C LEU A 30 -17.76 0.72 1.20
N GLN A 31 -19.10 0.73 1.20
CA GLN A 31 -19.90 -0.07 0.28
C GLN A 31 -19.64 0.27 -1.21
N GLN A 32 -19.30 1.52 -1.53
CA GLN A 32 -18.95 1.92 -2.90
C GLN A 32 -17.64 1.30 -3.39
N TYR A 33 -16.75 0.93 -2.45
CA TYR A 33 -15.43 0.38 -2.75
C TYR A 33 -15.30 -1.11 -2.39
N ILE A 34 -16.40 -1.78 -2.03
CA ILE A 34 -16.37 -3.14 -1.47
C ILE A 34 -15.64 -4.15 -2.36
N ASP A 35 -15.81 -4.06 -3.68
CA ASP A 35 -15.12 -4.91 -4.65
C ASP A 35 -13.60 -4.66 -4.68
N ILE A 36 -13.16 -3.40 -4.53
CA ILE A 36 -11.74 -3.04 -4.47
C ILE A 36 -11.15 -3.53 -3.15
N ILE A 37 -11.86 -3.33 -2.03
CA ILE A 37 -11.44 -3.81 -0.71
C ILE A 37 -11.29 -5.34 -0.73
N GLN A 38 -12.25 -6.05 -1.34
CA GLN A 38 -12.16 -7.49 -1.50
C GLN A 38 -10.90 -7.89 -2.29
N ARG A 39 -10.58 -7.19 -3.39
CA ARG A 39 -9.32 -7.44 -4.13
C ARG A 39 -8.07 -7.11 -3.29
N MET A 40 -8.14 -6.15 -2.37
CA MET A 40 -7.05 -5.88 -1.43
C MET A 40 -6.86 -7.06 -0.47
N GLU A 41 -7.94 -7.61 0.11
CA GLU A 41 -7.93 -8.81 0.95
C GLU A 41 -7.39 -10.03 0.19
N ASP A 42 -7.87 -10.27 -1.03
CA ASP A 42 -7.50 -11.42 -1.87
C ASP A 42 -6.00 -11.47 -2.18
N THR A 43 -5.35 -10.31 -2.16
CA THR A 43 -3.90 -10.17 -2.39
C THR A 43 -3.07 -10.18 -1.11
N GLY A 44 -3.70 -10.51 0.03
CA GLY A 44 -3.07 -10.63 1.33
C GLY A 44 -2.85 -9.29 2.03
N GLY A 45 -3.67 -8.28 1.72
CA GLY A 45 -3.72 -7.03 2.45
C GLY A 45 -4.49 -7.15 3.77
N ASP A 46 -4.53 -6.06 4.52
CA ASP A 46 -5.39 -5.89 5.70
C ASP A 46 -6.03 -4.49 5.66
N PRO A 47 -6.91 -4.21 4.67
CA PRO A 47 -7.45 -2.86 4.44
C PRO A 47 -8.25 -2.34 5.63
N ASP A 48 -7.95 -1.13 6.10
CA ASP A 48 -8.68 -0.47 7.18
C ASP A 48 -8.79 1.03 6.94
N VAL A 49 -9.70 1.68 7.66
CA VAL A 49 -9.89 3.13 7.60
C VAL A 49 -8.84 3.83 8.45
N VAL A 50 -8.13 4.78 7.82
CA VAL A 50 -7.12 5.62 8.44
C VAL A 50 -7.40 7.09 8.13
N LEU A 51 -7.36 7.94 9.15
CA LEU A 51 -7.44 9.39 9.03
C LEU A 51 -6.02 9.96 8.94
N LEU A 52 -5.67 10.57 7.81
CA LEU A 52 -4.42 11.29 7.60
C LEU A 52 -4.72 12.71 7.15
N ASP A 53 -4.21 13.72 7.88
CA ASP A 53 -4.41 15.16 7.58
C ASP A 53 -5.88 15.51 7.26
N ASP A 54 -6.79 15.14 8.16
CA ASP A 54 -8.24 15.38 8.02
C ASP A 54 -8.92 14.66 6.83
N THR A 55 -8.22 13.77 6.14
CA THR A 55 -8.74 12.97 5.02
C THR A 55 -8.79 11.49 5.39
N LEU A 56 -9.91 10.84 5.08
CA LEU A 56 -10.08 9.41 5.31
C LEU A 56 -9.63 8.59 4.11
N TYR A 57 -8.93 7.51 4.40
CA TYR A 57 -8.42 6.58 3.41
C TYR A 57 -8.74 5.15 3.82
N ILE A 58 -8.93 4.26 2.86
CA ILE A 58 -8.73 2.83 3.06
C ILE A 58 -7.27 2.53 2.72
N ILE A 59 -6.49 2.04 3.68
CA ILE A 59 -5.06 1.73 3.52
C ILE A 59 -4.79 0.29 3.92
N ASP A 60 -3.84 -0.35 3.24
CA ASP A 60 -3.35 -1.67 3.63
C ASP A 60 -2.56 -1.65 4.95
N MET A 61 -3.17 -2.15 6.03
CA MET A 61 -2.62 -2.18 7.39
C MET A 61 -1.94 -3.51 7.76
N ALA A 62 -1.59 -4.34 6.77
CA ALA A 62 -0.90 -5.60 7.04
C ALA A 62 0.49 -5.31 7.64
N LYS A 63 0.95 -6.06 8.66
CA LYS A 63 2.23 -5.74 9.33
C LYS A 63 3.45 -5.75 8.41
N GLU A 64 3.42 -6.59 7.38
CA GLU A 64 4.41 -6.61 6.31
C GLU A 64 3.72 -6.33 4.98
N SER A 65 4.50 -6.00 3.96
CA SER A 65 3.97 -5.76 2.63
C SER A 65 3.10 -6.96 2.18
N PRO A 66 1.90 -6.74 1.61
CA PRO A 66 0.94 -7.80 1.28
C PRO A 66 1.57 -8.96 0.51
N LYS A 67 1.29 -10.17 0.98
CA LYS A 67 2.06 -11.37 0.63
C LYS A 67 2.09 -11.66 -0.88
N LEU A 68 1.00 -11.39 -1.59
CA LEU A 68 0.88 -11.66 -3.03
C LEU A 68 1.24 -10.46 -3.90
N ARG A 69 1.75 -9.37 -3.31
CA ARG A 69 2.14 -8.13 -3.99
C ARG A 69 3.66 -7.95 -4.07
N GLY A 70 4.43 -9.01 -3.79
CA GLY A 70 5.89 -9.02 -3.77
C GLY A 70 6.56 -9.45 -5.08
N ASN A 71 7.88 -9.31 -5.16
CA ASN A 71 8.69 -9.76 -6.30
C ASN A 71 8.33 -9.07 -7.63
N LEU A 72 7.98 -7.79 -7.55
CA LEU A 72 7.60 -6.94 -8.67
C LEU A 72 8.62 -5.81 -8.86
N CYS A 73 8.87 -5.44 -10.12
CA CYS A 73 9.53 -4.16 -10.42
C CYS A 73 8.54 -3.00 -10.26
N TYR A 74 9.01 -1.76 -10.35
CA TYR A 74 8.18 -0.60 -10.04
C TYR A 74 7.03 -0.42 -11.03
N ASP A 75 7.30 -0.33 -12.34
CA ASP A 75 6.29 -0.07 -13.36
C ASP A 75 6.44 -0.88 -14.65
N LYS A 76 5.43 -0.74 -15.52
CA LYS A 76 5.33 -1.44 -16.80
C LYS A 76 6.52 -1.15 -17.71
N GLN A 77 6.97 0.09 -17.79
CA GLN A 77 8.08 0.45 -18.67
C GLN A 77 9.36 -0.27 -18.22
N ALA A 78 9.68 -0.21 -16.94
CA ALA A 78 10.83 -0.88 -16.37
C ALA A 78 10.77 -2.42 -16.55
N ARG A 79 9.57 -3.01 -16.42
CA ARG A 79 9.33 -4.43 -16.69
C ARG A 79 9.65 -4.82 -18.14
N LEU A 80 9.18 -4.02 -19.09
CA LEU A 80 9.30 -4.32 -20.53
C LEU A 80 10.73 -4.07 -21.05
N GLU A 81 11.45 -3.10 -20.49
CA GLU A 81 12.85 -2.81 -20.86
C GLU A 81 13.82 -3.86 -20.31
N ARG A 82 13.42 -4.61 -19.27
CA ARG A 82 14.25 -5.63 -18.64
C ARG A 82 14.37 -6.90 -19.49
N LYS A 83 15.57 -7.14 -20.04
CA LYS A 83 15.86 -8.29 -20.91
C LYS A 83 16.09 -9.61 -20.17
N LYS A 84 16.64 -9.57 -18.95
CA LYS A 84 17.02 -10.77 -18.19
C LYS A 84 16.09 -10.94 -17.01
N PHE A 85 15.36 -12.06 -17.00
CA PHE A 85 14.43 -12.43 -15.93
C PHE A 85 13.44 -11.29 -15.61
N PRO A 86 12.60 -10.86 -16.57
CA PRO A 86 11.57 -9.87 -16.25
C PRO A 86 10.59 -10.47 -15.21
N PRO A 87 10.16 -9.70 -14.20
CA PRO A 87 9.13 -10.16 -13.29
C PRO A 87 7.79 -10.32 -14.03
N ALA A 88 6.88 -11.10 -13.46
CA ALA A 88 5.57 -11.37 -14.05
C ALA A 88 4.75 -10.09 -14.27
N SER A 89 4.92 -9.09 -13.40
CA SER A 89 4.23 -7.81 -13.45
C SER A 89 5.04 -6.72 -12.73
N SER A 90 4.44 -5.55 -12.57
CA SER A 90 4.98 -4.42 -11.83
C SER A 90 4.03 -3.95 -10.72
N ALA A 91 4.55 -3.25 -9.72
CA ALA A 91 3.75 -2.74 -8.61
C ALA A 91 2.64 -1.81 -9.08
N MET A 92 2.93 -0.89 -10.02
CA MET A 92 1.92 0.00 -10.58
C MET A 92 0.86 -0.74 -11.41
N GLU A 93 1.22 -1.78 -12.15
CA GLU A 93 0.25 -2.58 -12.91
C GLU A 93 -0.67 -3.38 -11.98
N GLU A 94 -0.12 -3.99 -10.93
CA GLU A 94 -0.92 -4.73 -9.95
C GLU A 94 -1.81 -3.79 -9.13
N ALA A 95 -1.32 -2.62 -8.73
CA ALA A 95 -2.13 -1.60 -8.06
C ALA A 95 -3.30 -1.14 -8.94
N HIS A 96 -3.05 -0.90 -10.23
CA HIS A 96 -4.09 -0.54 -11.20
C HIS A 96 -5.14 -1.66 -11.36
N LYS A 97 -4.73 -2.93 -11.40
CA LYS A 97 -5.67 -4.07 -11.47
C LYS A 97 -6.56 -4.19 -10.23
N ILE A 98 -6.01 -3.91 -9.05
CA ILE A 98 -6.77 -3.91 -7.80
C ILE A 98 -7.72 -2.69 -7.76
N GLY A 99 -7.30 -1.56 -8.33
CA GLY A 99 -8.03 -0.29 -8.29
C GLY A 99 -7.57 0.62 -7.15
N ILE A 100 -6.28 0.54 -6.78
CA ILE A 100 -5.67 1.32 -5.70
C ILE A 100 -4.46 2.12 -6.21
N GLN A 101 -4.06 3.12 -5.43
CA GLN A 101 -2.84 3.89 -5.66
C GLN A 101 -1.75 3.42 -4.70
N LEU A 102 -0.46 3.50 -5.10
CA LEU A 102 0.65 3.27 -4.17
C LEU A 102 0.72 4.43 -3.18
N LEU A 103 1.03 4.15 -1.91
CA LEU A 103 1.32 5.21 -0.95
C LEU A 103 2.45 6.09 -1.44
N ASP A 104 2.31 7.41 -1.30
CA ASP A 104 3.45 8.32 -1.47
C ASP A 104 4.35 8.33 -0.22
N GLU A 105 5.47 9.06 -0.30
CA GLU A 105 6.42 9.15 0.81
C GLU A 105 5.81 9.76 2.09
N SER A 106 4.94 10.76 1.95
CA SER A 106 4.30 11.42 3.09
C SER A 106 3.33 10.48 3.79
N MET A 107 2.44 9.82 3.04
CA MET A 107 1.51 8.82 3.55
C MET A 107 2.25 7.65 4.19
N TYR A 108 3.31 7.13 3.54
CA TYR A 108 4.09 6.03 4.08
C TYR A 108 4.74 6.38 5.42
N ARG A 109 5.28 7.59 5.56
CA ARG A 109 5.85 8.07 6.84
C ARG A 109 4.80 8.20 7.92
N LYS A 110 3.67 8.86 7.62
CA LYS A 110 2.55 9.02 8.57
C LYS A 110 1.98 7.68 9.02
N LEU A 111 1.86 6.73 8.10
CA LEU A 111 1.42 5.37 8.42
C LEU A 111 2.37 4.71 9.44
N GLN A 112 3.68 4.87 9.26
CA GLN A 112 4.71 4.36 10.15
C GLN A 112 4.76 5.07 11.52
N ASP A 113 4.18 6.27 11.64
CA ASP A 113 4.03 6.98 12.91
C ASP A 113 2.80 6.49 13.69
N ILE A 114 1.80 5.95 13.00
CA ILE A 114 0.62 5.32 13.62
C ILE A 114 0.98 3.94 14.18
N GLU A 115 1.62 3.10 13.37
CA GLU A 115 2.00 1.73 13.72
C GLU A 115 3.27 1.29 12.98
N ASP A 116 3.94 0.26 13.50
CA ASP A 116 5.11 -0.31 12.83
C ASP A 116 4.71 -1.24 11.67
N PHE A 117 5.27 -0.95 10.49
CA PHE A 117 5.08 -1.72 9.26
C PHE A 117 6.41 -2.05 8.57
N ASP A 118 6.38 -3.07 7.71
CA ASP A 118 7.51 -3.46 6.85
C ASP A 118 8.81 -3.65 7.64
N LEU A 119 8.74 -4.34 8.80
CA LEU A 119 9.90 -4.61 9.66
C LEU A 119 10.79 -5.74 9.10
N LYS A 120 10.25 -6.57 8.20
CA LYS A 120 10.94 -7.68 7.54
C LYS A 120 10.90 -7.59 6.02
N THR A 121 10.02 -6.74 5.50
CA THR A 121 9.83 -6.47 4.07
C THR A 121 10.18 -5.01 3.76
N SER A 122 9.91 -4.60 2.52
CA SER A 122 9.93 -3.22 2.08
C SER A 122 8.82 -3.00 1.05
N SER A 123 8.32 -1.77 0.93
CA SER A 123 7.26 -1.42 -0.02
C SER A 123 7.75 -0.42 -1.05
N TRP A 124 7.44 -0.67 -2.33
CA TRP A 124 7.44 0.39 -3.34
C TRP A 124 6.47 1.49 -2.92
N ILE A 125 6.88 2.74 -3.12
CA ILE A 125 6.06 3.93 -2.86
C ILE A 125 6.03 4.79 -4.13
N ALA A 126 5.02 5.63 -4.24
CA ALA A 126 4.85 6.50 -5.40
C ALA A 126 6.10 7.35 -5.62
N THR A 127 6.66 7.22 -6.82
CA THR A 127 7.87 7.92 -7.24
C THR A 127 7.48 9.08 -8.14
N ASN A 128 7.98 10.28 -7.85
CA ASN A 128 7.75 11.44 -8.70
C ASN A 128 8.39 11.27 -10.10
N GLU A 129 7.83 11.97 -11.09
CA GLU A 129 8.28 11.86 -12.48
C GLU A 129 9.75 12.23 -12.67
N THR A 130 10.25 13.22 -11.92
CA THR A 130 11.65 13.65 -12.00
C THR A 130 12.61 12.50 -11.68
N LEU A 131 12.43 11.82 -10.54
CA LEU A 131 13.27 10.69 -10.15
C LEU A 131 13.06 9.49 -11.09
N ARG A 132 11.81 9.27 -11.53
CA ARG A 132 11.50 8.17 -12.44
C ARG A 132 12.13 8.34 -13.82
N SER A 133 12.19 9.57 -14.34
CA SER A 133 12.82 9.90 -15.62
C SER A 133 14.32 9.60 -15.65
N LEU A 134 14.96 9.59 -14.47
CA LEU A 134 16.36 9.21 -14.27
C LEU A 134 16.54 7.69 -14.08
N GLY A 135 15.47 6.89 -14.22
CA GLY A 135 15.47 5.44 -14.09
C GLY A 135 15.27 4.91 -12.67
N GLY A 136 15.08 5.79 -11.68
CA GLY A 136 14.91 5.41 -10.28
C GLY A 136 13.47 5.11 -9.88
N ALA A 137 13.31 4.42 -8.76
CA ALA A 137 12.05 4.25 -8.03
C ALA A 137 12.30 4.23 -6.51
N LEU A 138 11.36 4.79 -5.76
CA LEU A 138 11.41 4.90 -4.30
C LEU A 138 10.77 3.69 -3.62
N PHE A 139 11.36 3.28 -2.51
CA PHE A 139 10.79 2.26 -1.63
C PHE A 139 11.13 2.58 -0.17
N GLY A 140 10.37 2.02 0.76
CA GLY A 140 10.57 2.25 2.20
C GLY A 140 10.50 0.98 3.04
N ASP A 141 11.14 1.06 4.21
CA ASP A 141 10.99 0.10 5.31
C ASP A 141 11.14 0.82 6.66
N LYS A 142 10.90 0.09 7.77
CA LYS A 142 11.21 0.57 9.12
C LYS A 142 12.25 -0.32 9.78
N ARG A 143 13.37 0.28 10.18
CA ARG A 143 14.47 -0.39 10.88
C ARG A 143 14.93 0.49 12.02
N TYR A 144 15.35 -0.10 13.13
CA TYR A 144 15.84 0.67 14.29
C TYR A 144 14.88 1.78 14.74
N GLN A 145 13.57 1.49 14.73
CA GLN A 145 12.48 2.44 15.04
C GLN A 145 12.44 3.69 14.15
N ARG A 146 13.10 3.65 12.98
CA ARG A 146 13.17 4.75 12.02
C ARG A 146 12.63 4.31 10.67
N THR A 147 11.79 5.15 10.08
CA THR A 147 11.31 4.99 8.70
C THR A 147 12.39 5.45 7.74
N PHE A 148 12.86 4.53 6.90
CA PHE A 148 13.83 4.81 5.86
C PHE A 148 13.16 4.81 4.50
N ILE A 149 13.56 5.77 3.68
CA ILE A 149 13.18 5.85 2.27
C ILE A 149 14.45 5.76 1.46
N TYR A 150 14.43 4.88 0.47
CA TYR A 150 15.57 4.55 -0.37
C TYR A 150 15.17 4.69 -1.84
N HIS A 151 16.14 4.47 -2.71
CA HIS A 151 15.92 4.37 -4.15
C HIS A 151 16.62 3.11 -4.69
N ASN A 152 16.08 2.59 -5.77
CA ASN A 152 16.69 1.59 -6.63
C ASN A 152 16.37 1.92 -8.09
N GLY A 153 16.95 1.17 -9.03
CA GLY A 153 16.43 1.18 -10.40
C GLY A 153 14.97 0.71 -10.42
N ALA A 154 14.14 1.34 -11.25
CA ALA A 154 12.73 0.99 -11.37
C ALA A 154 12.51 -0.47 -11.84
N ASP A 155 13.50 -1.07 -12.48
CA ASP A 155 13.48 -2.46 -12.97
C ASP A 155 13.93 -3.48 -11.91
N SER A 156 14.44 -3.02 -10.77
CA SER A 156 14.85 -3.87 -9.66
C SER A 156 13.63 -4.54 -9.04
N TYR A 157 13.78 -5.78 -8.57
CA TYR A 157 12.72 -6.46 -7.82
C TYR A 157 13.33 -7.49 -6.86
N TYR A 158 12.67 -7.69 -5.72
CA TYR A 158 13.15 -8.55 -4.65
C TYR A 158 11.96 -9.30 -4.04
N GLY A 159 12.16 -10.54 -3.62
CA GLY A 159 11.10 -11.35 -3.00
C GLY A 159 10.49 -10.70 -1.75
N ALA A 160 11.30 -9.98 -0.98
CA ALA A 160 10.87 -9.24 0.22
C ALA A 160 10.41 -7.80 -0.06
N ARG A 161 10.25 -7.40 -1.33
CA ARG A 161 9.72 -6.08 -1.70
C ARG A 161 8.35 -6.22 -2.36
N GLY A 162 7.35 -5.63 -1.73
CA GLY A 162 6.00 -5.54 -2.27
C GLY A 162 5.55 -4.09 -2.43
N PHE A 163 4.26 -3.85 -2.23
CA PHE A 163 3.71 -2.50 -2.15
C PHE A 163 2.43 -2.49 -1.33
N ARG A 164 2.19 -1.37 -0.66
CA ARG A 164 0.91 -1.03 -0.03
C ARG A 164 0.17 -0.07 -0.94
N GLY A 165 -1.14 -0.09 -0.86
CA GLY A 165 -1.93 0.90 -1.58
C GLY A 165 -3.12 1.39 -0.80
N TYR A 166 -3.74 2.41 -1.37
CA TYR A 166 -4.84 3.13 -0.75
C TYR A 166 -5.95 3.50 -1.72
N ILE A 167 -7.10 3.81 -1.14
CA ILE A 167 -8.23 4.51 -1.75
C ILE A 167 -8.54 5.71 -0.85
N GLN A 168 -8.89 6.85 -1.43
CA GLN A 168 -9.40 7.99 -0.68
C GLN A 168 -10.93 7.91 -0.57
N LEU A 169 -11.47 8.12 0.64
CA LEU A 169 -12.89 8.01 0.98
C LEU A 169 -13.65 9.34 0.88
#